data_AF-A0A1F2PB70-F1
#
_entry.id   AF-A0A1F2PB70-F1
#
_cell.length_a   1.000
_cell.length_b   1.000
_cell.length_c   1.000
_cell.angle_alpha   90.00
_cell.angle_beta   90.00
_cell.angle_gamma   90.00
#
_symmetry.space_group_name_H-M   'P 1'
#
loop_
_entity.id
_entity.type
_entity.pdbx_description
1 polymer ?
#
loop_
_entity_poly.entity_id
_entity_poly.type
_entity_poly.pdbx_seq_one_letter_code
_entity_poly.pdbx_strand_id
1 'polypeptide(L)'
;MILKVEELESLRLKDLLQKDQTEAAKMMSVSQSTFHRILTEARRKVVDALVNGKAIRVYGGDYTLRNLCRDCRSEWGDFAERCPSCGSTNIFYRGRGRHGRGVDQNL
;
A
#
# COMPACT_ATOMS: atom_id res chain seq x y z
N MET A 1 7.54 -15.29 6.44
CA MET A 1 7.56 -13.99 7.17
C MET A 1 6.57 -13.04 6.51
N ILE A 2 5.96 -12.11 7.27
CA ILE A 2 5.00 -11.13 6.73
C ILE A 2 5.66 -9.76 6.57
N LEU A 3 5.60 -9.24 5.34
CA LEU A 3 5.90 -7.85 5.02
C LEU A 3 4.57 -7.11 4.85
N LYS A 4 4.35 -6.03 5.60
CA LYS A 4 3.11 -5.25 5.49
C LYS A 4 3.09 -4.46 4.19
N VAL A 5 1.90 -4.05 3.75
CA VAL A 5 1.77 -3.22 2.53
C VAL A 5 2.46 -1.86 2.70
N GLU A 6 2.32 -1.21 3.86
CA GLU A 6 3.03 0.04 4.18
C GLU A 6 4.56 -0.12 4.16
N GLU A 7 5.08 -1.28 4.60
CA GLU A 7 6.50 -1.61 4.59
C GLU A 7 7.00 -1.78 3.16
N LEU A 8 6.26 -2.51 2.32
CA LEU A 8 6.59 -2.65 0.89
C LEU A 8 6.57 -1.30 0.17
N GLU A 9 5.56 -0.46 0.42
CA GLU A 9 5.47 0.86 -0.21
C GLU A 9 6.64 1.76 0.21
N SER A 10 7.07 1.71 1.47
CA SER A 10 8.23 2.47 1.94
C SER A 10 9.53 2.07 1.20
N LEU A 11 9.74 0.78 0.95
CA LEU A 11 10.85 0.26 0.15
C LEU A 11 10.72 0.71 -1.31
N ARG A 12 9.52 0.63 -1.90
CA ARG A 12 9.29 1.08 -3.28
C ARG A 12 9.65 2.56 -3.45
N LEU A 13 9.18 3.42 -2.54
CA LEU A 13 9.43 4.85 -2.62
C LEU A 13 10.91 5.18 -2.38
N LYS A 14 11.50 4.62 -1.33
CA LYS A 14 12.88 4.97 -0.94
C LYS A 14 13.94 4.28 -1.79
N ASP A 15 13.83 2.97 -1.94
CA ASP A 15 14.92 2.14 -2.45
C ASP A 15 14.78 1.88 -3.96
N LEU A 16 13.56 1.77 -4.47
CA LEU A 16 13.33 1.58 -5.92
C LEU A 16 13.19 2.91 -6.68
N LEU A 17 12.33 3.82 -6.19
CA LEU A 17 12.04 5.10 -6.85
C LEU A 17 12.94 6.26 -6.37
N GLN A 18 13.84 5.99 -5.42
CA GLN A 18 14.85 6.92 -4.92
C GLN A 18 14.30 8.27 -4.45
N LYS A 19 13.08 8.27 -3.88
CA LYS A 19 12.48 9.47 -3.31
C LYS A 19 13.22 9.92 -2.06
N ASP A 20 13.27 11.23 -1.84
CA ASP A 20 13.76 11.74 -0.57
C ASP A 20 12.80 11.36 0.57
N GLN A 21 13.28 11.40 1.81
CA GLN A 21 12.48 10.94 2.95
C GLN A 21 11.24 11.81 3.21
N THR A 22 11.35 13.11 2.93
CA THR A 22 10.26 14.07 3.10
C THR A 22 9.16 13.82 2.08
N GLU A 23 9.53 13.66 0.80
CA GLU A 23 8.63 13.34 -0.29
C GLU A 23 7.95 11.99 -0.06
N ALA A 24 8.71 10.96 0.30
CA ALA A 24 8.15 9.63 0.55
C ALA A 24 7.18 9.60 1.74
N ALA A 25 7.51 10.29 2.84
CA ALA A 25 6.61 10.45 3.98
C ALA A 25 5.32 11.19 3.60
N LYS A 26 5.43 12.25 2.79
CA LYS A 26 4.28 12.99 2.25
C LYS A 26 3.40 12.11 1.37
N MET A 27 3.99 11.30 0.49
CA MET A 27 3.24 10.38 -0.39
C MET A 27 2.49 9.31 0.42
N MET A 28 3.07 8.84 1.52
CA MET A 28 2.42 7.90 2.45
C MET A 28 1.47 8.58 3.45
N SER A 29 1.36 9.91 3.44
CA SER A 29 0.52 10.67 4.38
C SER A 29 0.84 10.39 5.85
N VAL A 30 2.12 10.23 6.18
CA VAL A 30 2.61 10.00 7.56
C VAL A 30 3.71 11.01 7.91
N SER A 31 4.04 11.11 9.20
CA SER A 31 5.20 11.90 9.63
C SER A 31 6.52 11.29 9.11
N GLN A 32 7.57 12.11 8.98
CA GLN A 32 8.90 11.60 8.58
C GLN A 32 9.48 10.56 9.55
N SER A 33 9.18 10.67 10.84
CA SER A 33 9.62 9.70 11.86
C SER A 33 8.84 8.39 11.75
N THR A 34 7.53 8.45 11.48
CA THR A 34 6.71 7.28 11.18
C THR A 34 7.22 6.57 9.93
N PHE A 35 7.49 7.31 8.85
CA PHE A 35 8.06 6.75 7.61
C PHE A 35 9.41 6.06 7.88
N HIS A 36 10.31 6.73 8.61
CA HIS A 36 11.61 6.16 8.98
C HIS A 36 11.47 4.83 9.72
N ARG A 37 10.55 4.75 10.69
CA ARG A 37 10.27 3.52 11.45
C ARG A 37 9.76 2.40 10.55
N ILE A 38 8.82 2.69 9.65
CA ILE A 38 8.28 1.72 8.68
C ILE A 38 9.40 1.20 7.78
N LEU A 39 10.18 2.11 7.18
CA LEU A 39 11.27 1.76 6.28
C LEU A 39 12.35 0.91 6.97
N THR A 40 12.70 1.26 8.20
CA THR A 40 13.71 0.51 8.99
C THR A 40 13.26 -0.92 9.24
N GLU A 41 12.00 -1.12 9.66
CA GLU A 41 11.44 -2.46 9.85
C GLU A 41 11.33 -3.25 8.53
N ALA A 42 10.92 -2.58 7.45
CA ALA A 42 10.82 -3.18 6.13
C ALA A 42 12.18 -3.72 5.64
N ARG A 43 13.23 -2.90 5.73
CA ARG A 43 14.60 -3.29 5.36
C ARG A 43 15.12 -4.44 6.22
N ARG A 44 14.92 -4.37 7.54
CA ARG A 44 15.32 -5.44 8.47
C ARG A 44 14.68 -6.78 8.08
N LYS A 45 13.38 -6.79 7.80
CA LYS A 45 12.65 -7.98 7.35
C LYS A 45 13.19 -8.49 6.01
N VAL A 46 13.29 -7.62 5.01
CA VAL A 46 13.77 -8.04 3.69
C VAL A 46 15.17 -8.63 3.76
N VAL A 47 16.10 -7.97 4.45
CA VAL A 47 17.47 -8.48 4.64
C VAL A 47 17.46 -9.83 5.36
N ASP A 48 16.68 -9.97 6.43
CA ASP A 48 16.53 -11.24 7.15
C ASP A 48 16.00 -12.37 6.24
N ALA A 49 15.04 -12.08 5.36
CA ALA A 49 14.55 -13.07 4.40
C ALA A 49 15.60 -13.46 3.37
N LEU A 50 16.30 -12.49 2.80
CA LEU A 50 17.29 -12.75 1.76
C LEU A 50 18.47 -13.55 2.30
N VAL A 51 18.98 -13.19 3.48
CA VAL A 51 20.12 -13.89 4.12
C VAL A 51 19.76 -15.31 4.53
N ASN A 52 18.55 -15.53 5.04
CA ASN A 52 18.14 -16.82 5.61
C ASN A 52 17.24 -17.65 4.70
N GLY A 53 17.05 -17.25 3.43
CA GLY A 53 16.17 -17.96 2.48
C GLY A 53 14.70 -18.04 2.92
N LYS A 54 14.20 -17.06 3.67
CA LYS A 54 12.80 -17.08 4.16
C LYS A 54 11.86 -16.56 3.09
N ALA A 55 10.72 -17.24 2.90
CA ALA A 55 9.65 -16.73 2.05
C ALA A 55 9.06 -15.41 2.60
N ILE A 56 8.93 -14.41 1.72
CA ILE A 56 8.27 -13.14 1.98
C ILE A 56 6.83 -13.25 1.50
N ARG A 57 5.88 -12.97 2.39
CA ARG A 57 4.46 -12.80 2.04
C ARG A 57 4.05 -11.37 2.32
N VAL A 58 3.52 -10.68 1.33
CA VAL A 58 2.98 -9.33 1.50
C VAL A 58 1.54 -9.42 1.98
N TYR A 59 1.25 -8.94 3.19
CA TYR A 59 -0.10 -8.99 3.76
C TYR A 59 -0.29 -8.02 4.92
N GLY A 60 -1.52 -7.51 5.08
CA GLY A 60 -1.92 -6.66 6.21
C GLY A 60 -1.22 -5.29 6.23
N GLY A 61 -1.22 -4.66 7.41
CA GLY A 61 -0.79 -3.27 7.59
C GLY A 61 -1.96 -2.28 7.51
N ASP A 62 -1.65 -0.99 7.69
CA ASP A 62 -2.59 0.11 7.58
C ASP A 62 -2.38 0.82 6.25
N TYR A 63 -3.27 0.57 5.30
CA TYR A 63 -3.20 1.15 3.97
C TYR A 63 -4.59 1.43 3.43
N THR A 64 -4.71 2.53 2.70
CA THR A 64 -5.94 2.87 1.98
C THR A 64 -5.75 2.55 0.51
N LEU A 65 -6.60 1.68 -0.03
CA LEU A 65 -6.70 1.50 -1.47
C LEU A 65 -7.78 2.45 -2.00
N ARG A 66 -7.50 3.10 -3.12
CA ARG A 66 -8.46 3.96 -3.79
C ARG A 66 -9.24 3.17 -4.84
N ASN A 67 -10.54 3.39 -4.84
CA ASN A 67 -11.44 2.96 -5.90
C ASN A 67 -11.23 3.86 -7.12
N LEU A 68 -11.33 3.28 -8.31
CA LEU A 68 -11.22 4.01 -9.57
C LEU A 68 -12.48 3.76 -10.40
N CYS A 69 -13.16 4.82 -10.82
CA CYS A 69 -14.22 4.69 -11.80
C CYS A 69 -13.62 4.51 -13.19
N ARG A 70 -14.00 3.46 -13.92
CA ARG A 70 -13.49 3.22 -15.28
C ARG A 70 -14.10 4.16 -16.32
N ASP A 71 -15.27 4.73 -16.05
CA ASP A 71 -15.95 5.62 -16.99
C ASP A 71 -15.44 7.07 -16.91
N CYS A 72 -15.40 7.66 -15.71
CA CYS A 72 -14.98 9.07 -15.52
C CYS A 72 -13.58 9.25 -14.91
N ARG A 73 -12.87 8.16 -14.58
CA ARG A 73 -11.51 8.15 -14.00
C ARG A 73 -11.36 8.82 -12.64
N SER A 74 -12.46 9.12 -11.94
CA SER A 74 -12.40 9.64 -10.57
C SER A 74 -11.88 8.59 -9.60
N GLU A 75 -11.11 9.04 -8.59
CA GLU A 75 -10.57 8.20 -7.52
C GLU A 75 -11.14 8.60 -6.15
N TRP A 76 -11.49 7.62 -5.31
CA TRP A 76 -11.98 7.86 -3.94
C TRP A 76 -11.62 6.73 -2.98
N GLY A 77 -11.51 7.02 -1.68
CA GLY A 77 -11.00 6.07 -0.67
C GLY A 77 -12.06 5.21 0.02
N ASP A 78 -13.32 5.61 0.00
CA ASP A 78 -14.39 4.91 0.72
C ASP A 78 -15.22 4.00 -0.19
N PHE A 79 -15.86 3.00 0.41
CA PHE A 79 -16.81 2.16 -0.32
C PHE A 79 -17.99 3.01 -0.79
N ALA A 80 -18.32 2.91 -2.07
CA ALA A 80 -19.53 3.47 -2.64
C ALA A 80 -20.06 2.49 -3.69
N GLU A 81 -21.38 2.25 -3.71
CA GLU A 81 -22.04 1.40 -4.71
C GLU A 81 -22.03 2.04 -6.11
N ARG A 82 -21.86 3.37 -6.16
CA ARG A 82 -21.77 4.18 -7.38
C ARG A 82 -20.63 5.18 -7.26
N CYS A 83 -20.03 5.54 -8.39
CA CYS A 83 -19.00 6.57 -8.45
C CYS A 83 -19.57 7.90 -7.93
N PRO A 84 -18.98 8.51 -6.89
CA PRO A 84 -19.46 9.78 -6.34
C PRO A 84 -19.44 10.94 -7.35
N SER A 85 -18.66 10.82 -8.42
CA SER A 85 -18.50 11.89 -9.42
C SER A 85 -19.46 11.77 -10.61
N CYS A 86 -19.90 10.56 -10.98
CA CYS A 86 -20.70 10.37 -12.21
C CYS A 86 -21.87 9.37 -12.05
N GLY A 87 -22.02 8.73 -10.90
CA GLY A 87 -23.08 7.75 -10.64
C GLY A 87 -22.89 6.38 -11.29
N SER A 88 -21.79 6.16 -12.03
CA SER A 88 -21.48 4.88 -12.67
C SER A 88 -21.24 3.76 -11.65
N THR A 89 -21.63 2.53 -12.01
CA THR A 89 -21.32 1.30 -11.26
C THR A 89 -20.06 0.60 -11.77
N ASN A 90 -19.41 1.12 -12.82
CA ASN A 90 -18.17 0.57 -13.40
C ASN A 90 -16.95 0.97 -12.55
N ILE A 91 -16.89 0.40 -11.35
CA ILE A 91 -15.93 0.75 -10.31
C ILE A 91 -14.91 -0.38 -10.19
N PHE A 92 -13.63 -0.01 -10.33
CA PHE A 92 -12.53 -0.89 -9.97
C PHE A 92 -12.20 -0.68 -8.49
N TYR A 93 -12.71 -1.55 -7.64
CA TYR A 93 -12.30 -1.62 -6.25
C TYR A 93 -10.89 -2.22 -6.20
N ARG A 94 -9.87 -1.38 -5.97
CA ARG A 94 -8.55 -1.89 -5.59
C ARG A 94 -8.73 -2.42 -4.16
N GLY A 95 -8.79 -3.75 -3.99
CA GLY A 95 -8.69 -4.53 -2.74
C GLY A 95 -9.59 -4.18 -1.54
N ARG A 96 -10.25 -5.21 -0.98
CA ARG A 96 -10.88 -5.14 0.35
C ARG A 96 -9.79 -5.18 1.43
N GLY A 97 -9.73 -4.15 2.28
CA GLY A 97 -8.75 -4.09 3.37
C GLY A 97 -9.21 -3.39 4.64
N ARG A 98 -10.51 -3.22 4.91
CA ARG A 98 -10.98 -2.92 6.28
C ARG A 98 -11.00 -4.21 7.07
N HIS A 99 -10.03 -4.39 7.95
CA HIS A 99 -9.87 -5.52 8.86
C HIS A 99 -9.51 -6.83 8.15
N GLY A 100 -8.50 -7.54 8.67
CA GLY A 100 -7.96 -8.74 8.04
C GLY A 100 -9.05 -9.77 7.69
N ARG A 101 -9.10 -10.13 6.40
CA ARG A 101 -9.39 -11.45 5.79
C ARG A 101 -9.77 -11.21 4.34
N GLY A 102 -8.83 -11.42 3.43
CA GLY A 102 -9.08 -11.37 1.99
C GLY A 102 -7.78 -11.36 1.21
N VAL A 103 -7.56 -12.43 0.45
CA VAL A 103 -6.42 -12.59 -0.46
C VAL A 103 -6.75 -11.82 -1.73
N ASP A 104 -5.85 -10.95 -2.19
CA ASP A 104 -5.86 -10.49 -3.59
C ASP A 104 -4.64 -11.11 -4.28
N GLN A 105 -4.89 -11.82 -5.37
CA GLN A 105 -3.99 -12.77 -6.05
C GLN A 105 -3.20 -12.13 -7.21
N ASN A 106 -2.96 -10.82 -7.20
CA ASN A 106 -2.21 -10.17 -8.29
C ASN A 106 -1.13 -9.21 -7.76
N LEU A 107 -0.16 -9.78 -7.04
CA LEU A 107 1.21 -9.30 -6.91
C LEU A 107 2.15 -10.49 -7.00
#